data_AF-A0A949NIP9-F1
#
_entry.id   AF-A0A949NIP9-F1
#
_cell.length_a   1.000
_cell.length_b   1.000
_cell.length_c   1.000
_cell.angle_alpha   90.00
_cell.angle_beta   90.00
_cell.angle_gamma   90.00
#
_symmetry.space_group_name_H-M   'P 1'
#
loop_
_entity.id
_entity.type
_entity.pdbx_description
1 polymer ?
#
loop_
_entity_poly.entity_id
_entity_poly.type
_entity_poly.pdbx_seq_one_letter_code
_entity_poly.pdbx_strand_id
1 'polypeptide(L)'
;MAAPKSNKAKSASASGGMMGMVSKALAVTATIIATLFFAAMFDVGHMGLLGTLAGMSIALVPLFAVLAIAAMFLAPKSGADAAAITHAAQIADLIEFQSKATSQILTLQNQIDSLSGQDNAALKARNKELQDQLDAIHQAEREQVDSQIETLRQRNEELEAQIKAWALEAVGKSVRGEQPQPMKAA
;
A
#
# COMPACT_ATOMS: atom_id res chain seq x y z
N MET A 1 58.55 -28.19 57.35
CA MET A 1 58.89 -27.67 56.01
C MET A 1 58.57 -28.74 54.96
N ALA A 2 57.40 -28.66 54.33
CA ALA A 2 57.07 -29.45 53.14
C ALA A 2 56.13 -28.60 52.30
N ALA A 3 56.62 -28.13 51.15
CA ALA A 3 55.86 -27.31 50.21
C ALA A 3 54.80 -28.18 49.51
N PRO A 4 53.55 -27.71 49.34
CA PRO A 4 52.58 -28.43 48.52
C PRO A 4 52.91 -28.22 47.03
N LYS A 5 52.98 -29.35 46.31
CA LYS A 5 53.15 -29.38 44.85
C LYS A 5 52.03 -28.57 44.19
N SER A 6 52.41 -27.66 43.30
CA SER A 6 51.50 -26.88 42.48
C SER A 6 50.67 -27.81 41.58
N ASN A 7 49.36 -27.86 41.83
CA ASN A 7 48.40 -28.44 40.91
C ASN A 7 48.42 -27.58 39.64
N LYS A 8 49.07 -28.09 38.59
CA LYS A 8 49.05 -27.52 37.25
C LYS A 8 47.63 -27.75 36.69
N ALA A 9 46.71 -26.86 37.01
CA ALA A 9 45.45 -26.71 36.28
C ALA A 9 45.81 -26.37 34.83
N LYS A 10 45.83 -27.40 33.97
CA LYS A 10 46.01 -27.21 32.53
C LYS A 10 44.66 -26.75 31.98
N SER A 11 44.52 -25.44 31.93
CA SER A 11 43.61 -24.62 31.13
C SER A 11 42.53 -25.38 30.35
N ALA A 12 41.27 -25.18 30.73
CA ALA A 12 40.13 -25.37 29.83
C ALA A 12 40.45 -24.65 28.50
N SER A 13 40.45 -25.41 27.41
CA SER A 13 40.76 -24.91 26.08
C SER A 13 39.82 -23.77 25.71
N ALA A 14 40.38 -22.57 25.59
CA ALA A 14 39.71 -21.36 25.10
C ALA A 14 39.26 -21.46 23.62
N SER A 15 39.39 -22.62 22.96
CA SER A 15 39.09 -22.81 21.54
C SER A 15 37.59 -22.99 21.22
N GLY A 16 36.72 -23.10 22.23
CA GLY A 16 35.27 -23.30 22.02
C GLY A 16 34.45 -22.04 21.79
N GLY A 17 34.89 -20.87 22.29
CA GLY A 17 34.09 -19.64 22.27
C GLY A 17 33.94 -19.01 20.88
N MET A 18 35.05 -18.95 20.13
CA MET A 18 35.04 -18.36 18.79
C MET A 18 34.31 -19.26 17.78
N MET A 19 34.48 -20.58 17.87
CA MET A 19 33.81 -21.54 16.99
C MET A 19 32.28 -21.56 17.22
N GLY A 20 31.84 -21.40 18.48
CA GLY A 20 30.43 -21.24 18.81
C GLY A 20 29.81 -19.92 18.32
N MET A 21 30.55 -18.81 18.36
CA MET A 21 30.08 -17.55 17.78
C MET A 21 29.97 -17.64 16.24
N VAL A 22 30.93 -18.28 15.59
CA VAL A 22 30.88 -18.53 14.14
C VAL A 22 29.69 -19.42 13.76
N SER A 23 29.45 -20.52 14.50
CA SER A 23 28.28 -21.38 14.30
C SER A 23 26.96 -20.60 14.42
N LYS A 24 26.81 -19.74 15.44
CA LYS A 24 25.62 -18.90 15.60
C LYS A 24 25.46 -17.89 14.46
N ALA A 25 26.54 -17.22 14.05
CA ALA A 25 26.48 -16.27 12.94
C ALA A 25 26.06 -16.95 11.63
N LEU A 26 26.63 -18.13 11.33
CA LEU A 26 26.25 -18.94 10.17
C LEU A 26 24.78 -19.37 10.22
N ALA A 27 24.28 -19.81 11.39
CA ALA A 27 22.89 -20.20 11.59
C ALA A 27 21.91 -19.02 11.38
N VAL A 28 22.22 -17.84 11.94
CA VAL A 28 21.41 -16.62 11.75
C VAL A 28 21.39 -16.24 10.28
N THR A 29 22.54 -16.28 9.61
CA THR A 29 22.67 -15.94 8.19
C THR A 29 21.87 -16.91 7.32
N ALA A 30 21.94 -18.22 7.59
CA ALA A 30 21.14 -19.23 6.91
C ALA A 30 19.64 -18.99 7.12
N THR A 31 19.22 -18.63 8.33
CA THR A 31 17.81 -18.36 8.65
C THR A 31 17.29 -17.13 7.90
N ILE A 32 18.09 -16.06 7.81
CA ILE A 32 17.74 -14.86 7.04
C ILE A 32 17.61 -15.20 5.56
N ILE A 33 18.57 -15.94 4.99
CA ILE A 33 18.52 -16.38 3.58
C ILE A 33 17.26 -17.20 3.30
N ALA A 34 16.92 -18.15 4.17
CA ALA A 34 15.72 -18.96 4.02
C ALA A 34 14.45 -18.10 4.08
N THR A 35 14.35 -17.21 5.06
CA THR A 35 13.18 -16.35 5.25
C THR A 35 12.96 -15.43 4.05
N LEU A 36 14.02 -14.80 3.55
CA LEU A 36 13.96 -13.95 2.36
C LEU A 36 13.59 -14.75 1.11
N PHE A 37 14.13 -15.97 0.97
CA PHE A 37 13.82 -16.83 -0.17
C PHE A 37 12.36 -17.28 -0.17
N PHE A 38 11.81 -17.66 0.99
CA PHE A 38 10.38 -18.03 1.10
C PHE A 38 9.44 -16.83 0.91
N ALA A 39 9.80 -15.65 1.43
CA ALA A 39 9.03 -14.43 1.20
C ALA A 39 9.00 -14.05 -0.30
N ALA A 40 10.17 -14.09 -0.96
CA ALA A 40 10.26 -13.86 -2.39
C ALA A 40 9.51 -14.92 -3.21
N MET A 41 9.51 -16.19 -2.77
CA MET A 41 8.73 -17.25 -3.40
C MET A 41 7.22 -17.02 -3.29
N PHE A 42 6.76 -16.49 -2.16
CA PHE A 42 5.36 -16.15 -1.97
C PHE A 42 4.94 -14.97 -2.88
N ASP A 43 5.68 -13.87 -2.89
CA ASP A 43 5.36 -12.69 -3.70
C ASP A 43 5.48 -12.97 -5.22
N VAL A 44 6.59 -13.56 -5.66
CA VAL A 44 6.83 -13.87 -7.08
C VAL A 44 5.92 -15.01 -7.56
N GLY A 45 5.54 -15.92 -6.66
CA GLY A 45 4.57 -16.97 -6.90
C GLY A 45 3.18 -16.43 -7.23
N HIS A 46 2.68 -15.46 -6.47
CA HIS A 46 1.39 -14.82 -6.74
C HIS A 46 1.38 -14.03 -8.05
N MET A 47 2.54 -13.50 -8.49
CA MET A 47 2.66 -12.79 -9.76
C MET A 47 2.88 -13.71 -10.98
N GLY A 48 3.01 -15.03 -10.80
CA GLY A 48 3.22 -15.97 -11.91
C GLY A 48 4.63 -15.94 -12.51
N LEU A 49 5.58 -15.25 -11.88
CA LEU A 49 6.97 -15.13 -12.34
C LEU A 49 7.90 -16.19 -11.74
N LEU A 50 7.39 -17.34 -11.31
CA LEU A 50 8.20 -18.41 -10.68
C LEU A 50 9.44 -18.83 -11.48
N GLY A 51 9.41 -18.68 -12.81
CA GLY A 51 10.56 -18.93 -13.69
C GLY A 51 11.77 -18.02 -13.45
N THR A 52 11.59 -16.78 -12.96
CA THR A 52 12.71 -15.88 -12.63
C THR A 52 13.35 -16.25 -11.29
N LEU A 53 12.54 -16.79 -10.37
CA LEU A 53 13.00 -17.27 -9.07
C LEU A 53 13.83 -18.56 -9.20
N ALA A 54 13.51 -19.40 -10.18
CA ALA A 54 14.26 -20.63 -10.48
C ALA A 54 15.76 -20.35 -10.71
N GLY A 55 16.09 -19.27 -11.43
CA GLY A 55 17.48 -18.86 -11.67
C GLY A 55 18.24 -18.46 -10.40
N MET A 56 17.60 -17.73 -9.48
CA MET A 56 18.25 -17.33 -8.21
C MET A 56 18.28 -18.48 -7.18
N SER A 57 17.30 -19.38 -7.23
CA SER A 57 17.21 -20.53 -6.33
C SER A 57 18.41 -21.47 -6.45
N ILE A 58 19.01 -21.58 -7.64
CA ILE A 58 20.22 -22.37 -7.91
C ILE A 58 21.41 -21.91 -7.08
N ALA A 59 21.49 -20.64 -6.69
CA ALA A 59 22.58 -20.12 -5.86
C ALA A 59 22.18 -20.05 -4.38
N LEU A 60 20.97 -19.61 -4.08
CA LEU A 60 20.51 -19.38 -2.71
C LEU A 60 20.29 -20.68 -1.93
N VAL A 61 19.75 -21.72 -2.55
CA VAL A 61 19.44 -23.00 -1.88
C VAL A 61 20.73 -23.75 -1.48
N PRO A 62 21.74 -23.90 -2.36
CA PRO A 62 23.01 -24.51 -1.94
C PRO A 62 23.76 -23.68 -0.89
N LEU A 63 23.74 -22.35 -1.02
CA LEU A 63 24.36 -21.46 -0.03
C LEU A 63 23.73 -21.63 1.36
N PHE A 64 22.39 -21.66 1.42
CA PHE A 64 21.67 -21.98 2.64
C PHE A 64 22.08 -23.33 3.21
N ALA A 65 22.10 -24.38 2.38
CA ALA A 65 22.44 -25.73 2.83
C ALA A 65 23.85 -25.81 3.41
N VAL A 66 24.84 -25.21 2.76
CA VAL A 66 26.23 -25.17 3.25
C VAL A 66 26.33 -24.42 4.57
N LEU A 67 25.69 -23.26 4.70
CA LEU A 67 25.74 -22.46 5.92
C LEU A 67 25.03 -23.15 7.10
N ALA A 68 23.88 -23.77 6.85
CA ALA A 68 23.12 -24.49 7.86
C ALA A 68 23.87 -25.75 8.35
N ILE A 69 24.45 -26.52 7.42
CA ILE A 69 25.24 -27.71 7.75
C ILE A 69 26.51 -27.32 8.50
N ALA A 70 27.23 -26.30 8.03
CA ALA A 70 28.42 -25.79 8.72
C ALA A 70 28.07 -25.31 10.14
N ALA A 71 26.95 -24.63 10.32
CA ALA A 71 26.49 -24.21 11.64
C ALA A 71 26.25 -25.40 12.58
N MET A 72 25.67 -26.50 12.09
CA MET A 72 25.44 -27.72 12.89
C MET A 72 26.73 -28.41 13.31
N PHE A 73 27.73 -28.50 12.42
CA PHE A 73 29.01 -29.14 12.74
C PHE A 73 29.93 -28.30 13.62
N LEU A 74 29.83 -26.97 13.53
CA LEU A 74 30.61 -26.04 14.35
C LEU A 74 29.93 -25.72 15.69
N ALA A 75 28.71 -26.21 15.92
CA ALA A 75 28.00 -26.00 17.18
C ALA A 75 28.77 -26.69 18.33
N PRO A 76 29.18 -25.96 19.38
CA PRO A 76 29.85 -26.57 20.52
C PRO A 76 28.90 -27.56 21.20
N LYS A 77 29.39 -28.78 21.52
CA LYS A 77 28.68 -29.73 22.40
C LYS A 77 28.42 -29.02 23.73
N SER A 78 27.15 -28.74 24.01
CA SER A 78 26.75 -27.83 25.07
C SER A 78 27.10 -28.37 26.46
N GLY A 79 27.82 -27.57 27.24
CA GLY A 79 27.63 -27.53 28.69
C GLY A 79 26.26 -26.91 28.95
N ALA A 80 25.21 -27.73 28.83
CA ALA A 80 23.81 -27.30 28.89
C ALA A 80 23.46 -26.60 30.22
N ASP A 81 24.16 -26.93 31.31
CA ASP A 81 23.81 -26.49 32.66
C ASP A 81 24.25 -25.05 32.99
N ALA A 82 25.34 -24.56 32.40
CA ALA A 82 25.82 -23.20 32.67
C ALA A 82 25.07 -22.14 31.83
N ALA A 83 24.66 -22.50 30.63
CA ALA A 83 23.87 -21.64 29.74
C ALA A 83 22.39 -21.59 30.19
N ALA A 84 21.83 -22.68 30.72
CA ALA A 84 20.44 -22.71 31.21
C ALA A 84 20.19 -21.68 32.33
N ILE A 85 21.17 -21.48 33.23
CA ILE A 85 21.04 -20.55 34.37
C ILE A 85 21.15 -19.08 33.91
N THR A 86 22.01 -18.76 32.93
CA THR A 86 22.09 -17.41 32.34
C THR A 86 20.93 -17.10 31.39
N HIS A 87 20.41 -18.11 30.69
CA HIS A 87 19.22 -17.97 29.85
C HIS A 87 17.93 -17.82 30.67
N ALA A 88 17.83 -18.37 31.88
CA ALA A 88 16.64 -18.21 32.72
C ALA A 88 16.36 -16.74 33.08
N ALA A 89 17.39 -15.95 33.39
CA ALA A 89 17.24 -14.51 33.64
C ALA A 89 16.88 -13.74 32.35
N GLN A 90 17.49 -14.08 31.22
CA GLN A 90 17.15 -13.48 29.92
C GLN A 90 15.73 -13.85 29.47
N ILE A 91 15.25 -15.05 29.77
CA ILE A 91 13.89 -15.49 29.46
C ILE A 91 12.87 -14.68 30.26
N ALA A 92 13.16 -14.36 31.53
CA ALA A 92 12.30 -13.48 32.33
C ALA A 92 12.20 -12.07 31.74
N ASP A 93 13.34 -11.46 31.37
CA ASP A 93 13.38 -10.15 30.70
C ASP A 93 12.69 -10.18 29.33
N LEU A 94 12.80 -11.29 28.57
CA LEU A 94 12.10 -11.46 27.30
C LEU A 94 10.59 -11.57 27.49
N ILE A 95 10.11 -12.23 28.55
CA ILE A 95 8.69 -12.35 28.86
C ILE A 95 8.12 -10.97 29.27
N GLU A 96 8.86 -10.20 30.07
CA GLU A 96 8.45 -8.85 30.44
C GLU A 96 8.43 -7.93 29.21
N PHE A 97 9.46 -7.98 28.36
CA PHE A 97 9.50 -7.26 27.10
C PHE A 97 8.36 -7.67 26.16
N GLN A 98 8.09 -8.96 26.02
CA GLN A 98 6.99 -9.48 25.21
C GLN A 98 5.65 -8.95 25.74
N SER A 99 5.42 -8.98 27.05
CA SER A 99 4.18 -8.45 27.64
C SER A 99 3.99 -6.96 27.37
N LYS A 100 5.06 -6.17 27.46
CA LYS A 100 5.07 -4.74 27.21
C LYS A 100 4.89 -4.42 25.72
N ALA A 101 5.52 -5.20 24.84
CA ALA A 101 5.35 -5.10 23.39
C ALA A 101 3.92 -5.48 22.97
N THR A 102 3.35 -6.57 23.50
CA THR A 102 1.96 -6.96 23.24
C THR A 102 0.98 -5.91 23.72
N SER A 103 1.20 -5.31 24.90
CA SER A 103 0.42 -4.17 25.38
C SER A 103 0.49 -2.97 24.43
N GLN A 104 1.68 -2.64 23.93
CA GLN A 104 1.84 -1.53 22.98
C GLN A 104 1.19 -1.83 21.62
N ILE A 105 1.33 -3.07 21.13
CA ILE A 105 0.68 -3.51 19.89
C ILE A 105 -0.84 -3.46 20.02
N LEU A 106 -1.41 -3.92 21.13
CA LEU A 106 -2.86 -3.82 21.38
C LEU A 106 -3.33 -2.37 21.46
N THR A 107 -2.53 -1.48 22.06
CA THR A 107 -2.85 -0.05 22.13
C THR A 107 -2.83 0.58 20.74
N LEU A 108 -1.81 0.26 19.93
CA LEU A 108 -1.71 0.72 18.55
C LEU A 108 -2.82 0.15 17.67
N GLN A 109 -3.17 -1.13 17.85
CA GLN A 109 -4.27 -1.76 17.12
C GLN A 109 -5.60 -1.06 17.40
N ASN A 110 -5.91 -0.79 18.67
CA ASN A 110 -7.11 -0.05 19.03
C ASN A 110 -7.11 1.39 18.47
N GLN A 111 -5.96 2.06 18.43
CA GLN A 111 -5.83 3.39 17.83
C GLN A 111 -6.01 3.34 16.30
N ILE A 112 -5.44 2.34 15.63
CA ILE A 112 -5.57 2.14 14.19
C ILE A 112 -7.02 1.80 13.84
N ASP A 113 -7.68 0.93 14.60
CA ASP A 113 -9.07 0.56 14.37
C ASP A 113 -10.00 1.77 14.59
N SER A 114 -9.73 2.58 15.62
CA SER A 114 -10.44 3.84 15.88
C SER A 114 -10.27 4.85 14.74
N LEU A 115 -9.03 5.10 14.30
CA LEU A 115 -8.73 6.05 13.25
C LEU A 115 -9.27 5.57 11.90
N SER A 116 -9.06 4.30 11.56
CA SER A 116 -9.54 3.70 10.32
C SER A 116 -11.07 3.72 10.23
N GLY A 117 -11.77 3.41 11.33
CA GLY A 117 -13.23 3.48 11.38
C GLY A 117 -13.76 4.89 11.17
N GLN A 118 -13.16 5.88 11.85
CA GLN A 118 -13.58 7.28 11.77
C GLN A 118 -13.26 7.90 10.39
N ASP A 119 -12.07 7.64 9.84
CA ASP A 119 -11.66 8.16 8.54
C ASP A 119 -12.48 7.52 7.40
N ASN A 120 -12.80 6.23 7.48
CA ASN A 120 -13.65 5.57 6.49
C ASN A 120 -15.08 6.14 6.49
N ALA A 121 -15.65 6.39 7.68
CA ALA A 121 -16.96 7.02 7.81
C ALA A 121 -16.94 8.48 7.28
N ALA A 122 -15.90 9.25 7.60
CA ALA A 122 -15.73 10.62 7.12
C ALA A 122 -15.54 10.69 5.60
N LEU A 123 -14.75 9.78 5.02
CA LEU A 123 -14.54 9.67 3.57
C LEU A 123 -15.82 9.28 2.83
N LYS A 124 -16.64 8.38 3.40
CA LYS A 124 -17.96 8.03 2.85
C LYS A 124 -18.93 9.21 2.90
N ALA A 125 -18.95 9.95 4.01
CA ALA A 125 -19.78 11.15 4.16
C ALA A 125 -19.39 12.22 3.13
N ARG A 126 -18.09 12.49 2.95
CA ARG A 126 -17.60 13.42 1.92
C ARG A 126 -17.87 12.94 0.50
N ASN A 127 -17.73 11.64 0.20
CA ASN A 127 -18.08 11.12 -1.13
C ASN A 127 -19.57 11.32 -1.42
N LYS A 128 -20.44 11.08 -0.43
CA LYS A 128 -21.87 11.33 -0.57
C LYS A 128 -22.16 12.82 -0.79
N GLU A 129 -21.53 13.70 -0.02
CA GLU A 129 -21.65 15.15 -0.20
C GLU A 129 -21.19 15.60 -1.60
N LEU A 130 -20.07 15.07 -2.09
CA LEU A 130 -19.58 15.36 -3.44
C LEU A 130 -20.53 14.83 -4.52
N GLN A 131 -21.13 13.65 -4.31
CA GLN A 131 -22.16 13.13 -5.22
C GLN A 131 -23.39 14.03 -5.24
N ASP A 132 -23.89 14.45 -4.07
CA ASP A 132 -25.03 15.37 -3.96
C ASP A 132 -24.74 16.72 -4.63
N GLN A 133 -23.50 17.24 -4.50
CA GLN A 133 -23.06 18.45 -5.20
C GLN A 133 -22.99 18.26 -6.72
N LEU A 134 -22.51 17.11 -7.18
CA LEU A 134 -22.38 16.81 -8.60
C LEU A 134 -23.76 16.66 -9.27
N ASP A 135 -24.71 16.03 -8.57
CA ASP A 135 -26.10 15.94 -9.02
C ASP A 135 -26.78 17.32 -9.06
N ALA A 136 -26.54 18.17 -8.07
CA ALA A 136 -27.03 19.55 -8.06
C ALA A 136 -26.48 20.38 -9.23
N ILE A 137 -25.19 20.23 -9.56
CA ILE A 137 -24.57 20.90 -10.72
C ILE A 137 -25.21 20.41 -12.02
N HIS A 138 -25.38 19.10 -12.21
CA HIS A 138 -26.01 18.58 -13.42
C HIS A 138 -27.47 18.99 -13.57
N GLN A 139 -28.19 19.15 -12.46
CA GLN A 139 -29.55 19.66 -12.50
C GLN A 139 -29.58 21.14 -12.90
N ALA A 140 -28.69 21.96 -12.34
CA ALA A 140 -28.55 23.36 -12.72
C ALA A 140 -28.14 23.52 -14.20
N GLU A 141 -27.25 22.66 -14.71
CA GLU A 141 -26.85 22.63 -16.11
C GLU A 141 -28.04 22.28 -17.03
N ARG A 142 -28.84 21.27 -16.65
CA ARG A 142 -30.07 20.93 -17.38
C ARG A 142 -31.06 22.09 -17.43
N GLU A 143 -31.32 22.74 -16.30
CA GLU A 143 -32.21 23.90 -16.23
C GLU A 143 -31.68 25.07 -17.09
N GLN A 144 -30.37 25.29 -17.11
CA GLN A 144 -29.75 26.30 -17.96
C GLN A 144 -29.90 25.97 -19.46
N VAL A 145 -29.68 24.71 -19.83
CA VAL A 145 -29.87 24.24 -21.22
C VAL A 145 -31.32 24.39 -21.64
N ASP A 146 -32.28 24.00 -20.80
CA ASP A 146 -33.71 24.15 -21.08
C ASP A 146 -34.10 25.63 -21.24
N SER A 147 -33.57 26.52 -20.39
CA SER A 147 -33.76 27.97 -20.51
C SER A 147 -33.19 28.54 -21.82
N GLN A 148 -32.01 28.08 -22.24
CA GLN A 148 -31.41 28.50 -23.51
C GLN A 148 -32.21 27.99 -24.71
N ILE A 149 -32.69 26.74 -24.66
CA ILE A 149 -33.56 26.16 -25.70
C ILE A 149 -34.84 26.98 -25.85
N GLU A 150 -35.47 27.35 -24.73
CA GLU A 150 -36.69 28.15 -24.76
C GLU A 150 -36.43 29.57 -25.29
N THR A 151 -35.30 30.17 -24.93
CA THR A 151 -34.89 31.48 -25.48
C THR A 151 -34.67 31.40 -26.99
N LEU A 152 -34.00 30.36 -27.48
CA LEU A 152 -33.79 30.13 -28.91
C LEU A 152 -35.11 29.86 -29.63
N ARG A 153 -36.04 29.14 -29.00
CA ARG A 153 -37.38 28.89 -29.53
C ARG A 153 -38.15 30.20 -29.72
N GLN A 154 -38.20 31.04 -28.69
CA GLN A 154 -38.86 32.36 -28.77
C GLN A 154 -38.23 33.24 -29.84
N ARG A 155 -36.89 33.22 -29.96
CA ARG A 155 -36.19 33.98 -31.00
C ARG A 155 -36.51 33.47 -32.40
N ASN A 156 -36.64 32.16 -32.59
CA ASN A 156 -37.08 31.57 -33.85
C ASN A 156 -38.53 31.95 -34.18
N GLU A 157 -39.44 31.89 -33.21
CA GLU A 157 -40.84 32.31 -33.41
C GLU A 157 -40.93 33.80 -33.79
N GLU A 158 -40.12 34.65 -33.16
CA GLU A 158 -40.01 36.07 -33.49
C GLU A 158 -39.47 36.30 -34.91
N LEU A 159 -38.40 35.60 -35.29
CA LEU A 159 -37.83 35.66 -36.64
C LEU A 159 -38.82 35.17 -37.70
N GLU A 160 -39.56 34.09 -37.44
CA GLU A 160 -40.63 33.63 -38.33
C GLU A 160 -41.73 34.67 -38.51
N ALA A 161 -42.14 35.35 -37.43
CA ALA A 161 -43.14 36.42 -37.50
C ALA A 161 -42.63 37.60 -38.33
N GLN A 162 -41.36 38.00 -38.16
CA GLN A 162 -40.72 39.04 -38.97
C GLN A 162 -40.64 38.64 -40.44
N ILE A 163 -40.29 37.38 -40.74
CA ILE A 163 -40.25 36.86 -42.12
C ILE A 163 -41.64 36.89 -42.75
N LYS A 164 -42.67 36.44 -42.04
CA LYS A 164 -44.06 36.47 -42.53
C LYS A 164 -44.54 37.90 -42.78
N ALA A 165 -44.26 38.83 -41.86
CA ALA A 165 -44.62 40.24 -42.01
C ALA A 165 -43.91 40.88 -43.21
N TRP A 166 -42.60 40.66 -43.36
CA TRP A 166 -41.83 41.15 -44.50
C TRP A 166 -42.32 40.55 -45.82
N ALA A 167 -42.60 39.24 -45.86
CA ALA A 167 -43.09 38.60 -47.08
C ALA A 167 -44.44 39.18 -47.52
N LEU A 168 -45.37 39.43 -46.58
CA LEU A 168 -46.65 40.09 -46.87
C LEU A 168 -46.45 41.52 -47.38
N GLU A 169 -45.56 42.30 -46.77
CA GLU A 169 -45.26 43.67 -47.20
C GLU A 169 -44.58 43.69 -48.57
N ALA A 170 -43.62 42.79 -48.82
CA ALA A 170 -42.90 42.69 -50.08
C ALA A 170 -43.83 42.28 -51.23
N VAL A 171 -44.73 41.31 -51.01
CA VAL A 171 -45.78 40.94 -51.98
C VAL A 171 -46.73 42.12 -52.20
N GLY A 172 -47.17 42.80 -51.13
CA GLY A 172 -48.04 43.96 -51.24
C GLY A 172 -47.44 45.11 -52.06
N LYS A 173 -46.15 45.41 -51.85
CA LYS A 173 -45.39 46.41 -52.61
C LYS A 173 -45.17 45.99 -54.06
N SER A 174 -44.83 44.72 -54.30
CA SER A 174 -44.67 44.18 -55.65
C SER A 174 -45.96 44.24 -56.47
N VAL A 175 -47.12 43.95 -55.87
CA VAL A 175 -48.44 44.10 -56.51
C VAL A 175 -48.77 45.56 -56.83
N ARG A 176 -48.27 46.51 -56.04
CA ARG A 176 -48.42 47.96 -56.28
C ARG A 176 -47.39 48.55 -57.24
N GLY A 177 -46.42 47.76 -57.72
CA GLY A 177 -45.36 48.21 -58.62
C GLY A 177 -44.18 48.91 -57.93
N GLU A 178 -44.06 48.84 -56.61
CA GLU A 178 -42.95 49.39 -55.82
C GLU A 178 -41.87 48.33 -55.55
N GLN A 179 -40.58 48.74 -55.51
CA GLN A 179 -39.49 47.82 -55.16
C GLN A 179 -39.52 47.47 -53.66
N PRO A 180 -39.54 46.18 -53.28
CA PRO A 180 -39.50 45.77 -51.87
C PRO A 180 -38.12 46.04 -51.25
N GLN A 181 -38.09 46.49 -50.00
CA GLN A 181 -36.84 46.70 -49.26
C GLN A 181 -36.25 45.35 -48.82
N PRO A 182 -34.91 45.19 -48.85
CA PRO A 182 -34.26 43.98 -48.37
C PRO A 182 -34.42 43.86 -46.85
N MET A 183 -34.66 42.63 -46.39
CA MET A 183 -34.78 42.33 -44.96
C MET A 183 -33.47 42.69 -44.25
N LYS A 184 -33.51 43.54 -43.22
CA LYS A 184 -32.35 43.82 -42.38
C LYS A 184 -32.26 42.72 -41.32
N ALA A 185 -31.17 41.95 -41.34
CA ALA A 185 -30.84 41.03 -40.27
C ALA A 185 -30.51 41.83 -38.99
N ALA A 186 -31.08 41.41 -37.87
CA ALA A 186 -30.79 41.93 -36.54
C ALA A 186 -29.62 41.16 -35.90
#